data_AF-A0A534PD19-F1
#
_entry.id   AF-A0A534PD19-F1
#
_cell.length_a   1.000
_cell.length_b   1.000
_cell.length_c   1.000
_cell.angle_alpha   90.00
_cell.angle_beta   90.00
_cell.angle_gamma   90.00
#
_symmetry.space_group_name_H-M   'P 1'
#
loop_
_entity.id
_entity.type
_entity.pdbx_description
1 polymer ?
#
loop_
_entity_poly.entity_id
_entity_poly.type
_entity_poly.pdbx_seq_one_letter_code
_entity_poly.pdbx_strand_id
1 'polypeptide(L)'
;IIAGGAGSAKTTVANALVLAGGHTLADYTRIANESKDKIAAALKSGEADLVVAPTPDGTYYEAQGAGSVFADLTTSEGTRKTLGSLFPSSTVYMTSERVKAHPETAQRLADGFVRTLRFLHSHSPEEILAVIPFEISGPDRAAYLKVLKEELPMFGGDGRMPAGAAEQEWRVLTEFKPDYKRVKVAETYTNEFVDVAIGGRDVH
;
A
#
# COMPACT_ATOMS: atom_id res chain seq x y z
N ILE A 1 -15.51 -2.88 11.69
CA ILE A 1 -14.16 -3.00 11.08
C ILE A 1 -13.19 -2.04 11.75
N ILE A 2 -12.07 -2.53 12.27
CA ILE A 2 -10.96 -1.71 12.79
C ILE A 2 -10.10 -1.23 11.62
N ALA A 3 -10.07 0.08 11.36
CA ALA A 3 -9.42 0.63 10.17
C ALA A 3 -8.70 1.98 10.42
N GLY A 4 -8.46 2.36 11.67
CA GLY A 4 -7.80 3.63 12.01
C GLY A 4 -8.68 4.86 11.79
N GLY A 5 -8.05 6.02 11.55
CA GLY A 5 -8.74 7.30 11.38
C GLY A 5 -9.53 7.36 10.07
N ALA A 6 -10.58 8.19 10.01
CA ALA A 6 -11.53 8.20 8.90
C ALA A 6 -10.90 8.56 7.53
N GLY A 7 -9.82 9.35 7.50
CA GLY A 7 -9.07 9.68 6.28
C GLY A 7 -7.78 8.87 6.10
N SER A 8 -7.58 7.79 6.86
CA SER A 8 -6.36 6.98 6.76
C SER A 8 -6.46 5.92 5.66
N ALA A 9 -5.30 5.50 5.13
CA ALA A 9 -5.22 4.44 4.11
C ALA A 9 -5.93 3.14 4.54
N LYS A 10 -5.86 2.77 5.84
CA LYS A 10 -6.58 1.61 6.37
C LYS A 10 -8.09 1.74 6.22
N THR A 11 -8.66 2.92 6.49
CA THR A 11 -10.09 3.19 6.27
C THR A 11 -10.42 3.17 4.78
N THR A 12 -9.56 3.71 3.93
CA THR A 12 -9.75 3.64 2.47
C THR A 12 -9.82 2.19 1.98
N VAL A 13 -8.96 1.31 2.49
CA VAL A 13 -9.00 -0.14 2.19
C VAL A 13 -10.30 -0.79 2.70
N ALA A 14 -10.72 -0.48 3.94
CA ALA A 14 -11.98 -0.98 4.47
C ALA A 14 -13.18 -0.55 3.59
N ASN A 15 -13.22 0.72 3.17
CA ASN A 15 -14.22 1.23 2.26
C ASN A 15 -14.20 0.50 0.92
N ALA A 16 -13.01 0.29 0.33
CA ALA A 16 -12.86 -0.41 -0.94
C ALA A 16 -13.41 -1.85 -0.87
N LEU A 17 -13.14 -2.57 0.22
CA LEU A 17 -13.63 -3.93 0.43
C LEU A 17 -15.17 -3.97 0.57
N VAL A 18 -15.75 -3.05 1.34
CA VAL A 18 -17.21 -2.97 1.52
C VAL A 18 -17.91 -2.66 0.19
N LEU A 19 -17.39 -1.69 -0.57
CA LEU A 19 -17.92 -1.34 -1.90
C LEU A 19 -17.78 -2.49 -2.90
N ALA A 20 -16.64 -3.21 -2.89
CA ALA A 20 -16.42 -4.38 -3.75
C ALA A 20 -17.40 -5.53 -3.44
N GLY A 21 -17.86 -5.63 -2.19
CA GLY A 21 -18.92 -6.56 -1.78
C GLY A 21 -20.33 -6.16 -2.20
N GLY A 22 -20.51 -5.01 -2.87
CA GLY A 22 -21.83 -4.49 -3.25
C GLY A 22 -22.57 -3.78 -2.12
N HIS A 23 -21.87 -3.45 -1.04
CA HIS A 23 -22.40 -2.71 0.10
C HIS A 23 -22.04 -1.22 0.04
N THR A 24 -22.62 -0.44 0.93
CA THR A 24 -22.39 0.99 1.09
C THR A 24 -21.55 1.27 2.34
N LEU A 25 -20.95 2.46 2.44
CA LEU A 25 -20.18 2.84 3.63
C LEU A 25 -21.02 2.95 4.91
N ALA A 26 -22.35 2.94 4.79
CA ALA A 26 -23.28 2.89 5.92
C ALA A 26 -23.49 1.46 6.46
N ASP A 27 -23.11 0.42 5.70
CA ASP A 27 -23.29 -0.98 6.06
C ASP A 27 -22.21 -1.50 7.01
N TYR A 28 -21.25 -0.66 7.40
CA TYR A 28 -20.24 -1.03 8.40
C TYR A 28 -19.95 0.10 9.38
N THR A 29 -19.63 -0.29 10.60
CA THR A 29 -19.12 0.63 11.62
C THR A 29 -17.60 0.60 11.65
N ARG A 30 -16.99 1.78 11.53
CA ARG A 30 -15.54 1.95 11.70
C ARG A 30 -15.18 2.03 13.18
N ILE A 31 -14.24 1.19 13.59
CA ILE A 31 -13.63 1.21 14.93
C ILE A 31 -12.24 1.83 14.81
N ALA A 32 -11.88 2.70 15.77
CA ALA A 32 -10.58 3.35 15.82
C ALA A 32 -9.45 2.35 16.05
N ASN A 33 -8.21 2.72 15.72
CA ASN A 33 -7.06 1.86 15.98
C ASN A 33 -6.73 1.84 17.47
N GLU A 34 -6.25 0.71 17.96
CA GLU A 34 -5.80 0.51 19.34
C GLU A 34 -4.46 -0.28 19.35
N SER A 35 -3.95 -0.62 20.53
CA SER A 35 -2.79 -1.53 20.62
C SER A 35 -3.10 -2.90 20.04
N LYS A 36 -2.07 -3.63 19.57
CA LYS A 36 -2.24 -4.96 18.96
C LYS A 36 -2.98 -5.92 19.88
N ASP A 37 -2.68 -5.93 21.18
CA ASP A 37 -3.33 -6.83 22.14
C ASP A 37 -4.83 -6.50 22.31
N LYS A 38 -5.19 -5.22 22.34
CA LYS A 38 -6.59 -4.80 22.41
C LYS A 38 -7.35 -5.14 21.13
N ILE A 39 -6.73 -4.96 19.96
CA ILE A 39 -7.32 -5.36 18.68
C ILE A 39 -7.56 -6.87 18.67
N ALA A 40 -6.58 -7.68 19.08
CA ALA A 40 -6.74 -9.12 19.18
C ALA A 40 -7.88 -9.51 20.14
N ALA A 41 -7.99 -8.83 21.29
CA ALA A 41 -9.08 -9.05 22.23
C ALA A 41 -10.45 -8.66 21.65
N ALA A 42 -10.55 -7.53 20.95
CA ALA A 42 -11.78 -7.06 20.31
C ALA A 42 -12.27 -8.00 19.20
N LEU A 43 -11.34 -8.57 18.42
CA LEU A 43 -11.67 -9.60 17.43
C LEU A 43 -12.18 -10.88 18.10
N LYS A 44 -11.51 -11.33 19.17
CA LYS A 44 -11.91 -12.54 19.92
C LYS A 44 -13.26 -12.40 20.64
N SER A 45 -13.56 -11.20 21.15
CA SER A 45 -14.80 -10.93 21.88
C SER A 45 -16.01 -10.69 20.95
N GLY A 46 -15.77 -10.50 19.65
CA GLY A 46 -16.80 -10.10 18.70
C GLY A 46 -17.16 -8.61 18.76
N GLU A 47 -16.36 -7.78 19.44
CA GLU A 47 -16.51 -6.32 19.37
C GLU A 47 -16.16 -5.79 17.97
N ALA A 48 -15.27 -6.48 17.25
CA ALA A 48 -14.94 -6.21 15.87
C ALA A 48 -14.96 -7.49 15.03
N ASP A 49 -15.60 -7.44 13.86
CA ASP A 49 -15.63 -8.58 12.93
C ASP A 49 -14.38 -8.69 12.06
N LEU A 50 -13.76 -7.55 11.74
CA LEU A 50 -12.64 -7.44 10.81
C LEU A 50 -11.67 -6.33 11.25
N VAL A 51 -10.40 -6.50 10.89
CA VAL A 51 -9.35 -5.48 11.00
C VAL A 51 -8.61 -5.35 9.67
N VAL A 52 -8.29 -4.12 9.26
CA VAL A 52 -7.31 -3.87 8.21
C VAL A 52 -5.92 -3.81 8.86
N ALA A 53 -5.10 -4.84 8.63
CA ALA A 53 -3.81 -5.01 9.28
C ALA A 53 -2.66 -5.05 8.26
N PRO A 54 -1.58 -4.26 8.43
CA PRO A 54 -0.34 -4.45 7.68
C PRO A 54 0.45 -5.65 8.22
N THR A 55 1.47 -6.09 7.49
CA THR A 55 2.50 -6.98 8.03
C THR A 55 3.34 -6.22 9.07
N PRO A 56 3.73 -6.83 10.21
CA PRO A 56 3.45 -8.20 10.68
C PRO A 56 2.20 -8.32 11.59
N ASP A 57 1.34 -7.31 11.66
CA ASP A 57 0.21 -7.27 12.58
C ASP A 57 -0.84 -8.34 12.24
N GLY A 58 -1.10 -8.58 10.95
CA GLY A 58 -1.97 -9.69 10.50
C GLY A 58 -1.49 -11.05 11.03
N THR A 59 -0.21 -11.36 10.81
CA THR A 59 0.44 -12.58 11.30
C THR A 59 0.37 -12.70 12.82
N TYR A 60 0.48 -11.59 13.54
CA TYR A 60 0.28 -11.57 14.99
C TYR A 60 -1.14 -12.01 15.37
N TYR A 61 -2.18 -11.47 14.72
CA TYR A 61 -3.57 -11.82 15.03
C TYR A 61 -3.89 -13.29 14.73
N GLU A 62 -3.36 -13.84 13.64
CA GLU A 62 -3.50 -15.26 13.31
C GLU A 62 -2.80 -16.15 14.35
N ALA A 63 -1.57 -15.81 14.75
CA ALA A 63 -0.82 -16.55 15.77
C ALA A 63 -1.53 -16.51 17.14
N GLN A 64 -2.26 -15.45 17.44
CA GLN A 64 -3.10 -15.35 18.65
C GLN A 64 -4.43 -16.11 18.53
N GLY A 65 -4.77 -16.66 17.36
CA GLY A 65 -6.10 -17.23 17.10
C GLY A 65 -7.22 -16.17 17.17
N ALA A 66 -6.89 -14.90 16.91
CA ALA A 66 -7.85 -13.80 16.93
C ALA A 66 -8.57 -13.61 15.58
N GLY A 67 -8.06 -14.19 14.50
CA GLY A 67 -8.67 -14.12 13.19
C GLY A 67 -7.89 -14.94 12.15
N SER A 68 -8.35 -14.86 10.91
CA SER A 68 -7.72 -15.44 9.72
C SER A 68 -7.78 -14.46 8.56
N VAL A 69 -6.95 -14.64 7.53
CA VAL A 69 -7.01 -13.80 6.32
C VAL A 69 -8.38 -13.89 5.64
N PHE A 70 -9.09 -12.76 5.59
CA PHE A 70 -10.32 -12.59 4.82
C PHE A 70 -10.02 -12.15 3.37
N ALA A 71 -9.12 -11.17 3.22
CA ALA A 71 -8.68 -10.63 1.94
C ALA A 71 -7.19 -10.31 2.02
N ASP A 72 -6.41 -10.89 1.12
CA ASP A 72 -4.97 -10.61 0.98
C ASP A 72 -4.74 -9.58 -0.12
N LEU A 73 -4.27 -8.39 0.28
CA LEU A 73 -3.96 -7.27 -0.61
C LEU A 73 -2.44 -7.02 -0.70
N THR A 74 -1.61 -7.94 -0.22
CA THR A 74 -0.14 -7.83 -0.24
C THR A 74 0.47 -8.20 -1.60
N THR A 75 -0.34 -8.73 -2.52
CA THR A 75 0.09 -9.06 -3.88
C THR A 75 -0.76 -8.33 -4.92
N SER A 76 -0.17 -8.03 -6.07
CA SER A 76 -0.91 -7.47 -7.20
C SER A 76 -2.06 -8.37 -7.66
N GLU A 77 -1.87 -9.69 -7.61
CA GLU A 77 -2.90 -10.67 -7.95
C GLU A 77 -4.04 -10.68 -6.93
N GLY A 78 -3.71 -10.77 -5.62
CA GLY A 78 -4.70 -10.77 -4.54
C GLY A 78 -5.53 -9.48 -4.53
N THR A 79 -4.90 -8.34 -4.77
CA THR A 79 -5.58 -7.04 -4.88
C THR A 79 -6.53 -7.00 -6.07
N ARG A 80 -6.11 -7.45 -7.27
CA ARG A 80 -7.00 -7.52 -8.44
C ARG A 80 -8.15 -8.48 -8.22
N LYS A 81 -7.89 -9.65 -7.63
CA LYS A 81 -8.92 -10.65 -7.33
C LYS A 81 -9.98 -10.10 -6.37
N THR A 82 -9.55 -9.34 -5.37
CA THR A 82 -10.43 -8.84 -4.31
C THR A 82 -11.16 -7.55 -4.71
N LEU A 83 -10.45 -6.60 -5.33
CA LEU A 83 -10.95 -5.24 -5.60
C LEU A 83 -11.24 -4.98 -7.08
N GLY A 84 -11.02 -5.97 -7.96
CA GLY A 84 -11.19 -5.81 -9.41
C GLY A 84 -10.17 -4.89 -10.07
N SER A 85 -9.21 -4.35 -9.32
CA SER A 85 -8.20 -3.38 -9.79
C SER A 85 -6.98 -3.40 -8.87
N LEU A 86 -5.90 -2.73 -9.29
CA LEU A 86 -4.82 -2.42 -8.36
C LEU A 86 -5.18 -1.18 -7.54
N PHE A 87 -4.70 -1.16 -6.30
CA PHE A 87 -4.92 -0.07 -5.35
C PHE A 87 -3.56 0.41 -4.81
N PRO A 88 -2.86 1.30 -5.54
CA PRO A 88 -1.49 1.69 -5.23
C PRO A 88 -1.43 2.55 -3.97
N SER A 89 -0.91 1.97 -2.88
CA SER A 89 -0.81 2.64 -1.57
C SER A 89 0.56 3.27 -1.30
N SER A 90 1.62 2.72 -1.90
CA SER A 90 2.99 3.22 -1.78
C SER A 90 3.33 4.13 -2.96
N THR A 91 3.15 5.44 -2.76
CA THR A 91 3.44 6.45 -3.79
C THR A 91 4.41 7.51 -3.28
N VAL A 92 5.17 8.08 -4.21
CA VAL A 92 6.01 9.25 -3.95
C VAL A 92 5.32 10.44 -4.61
N TYR A 93 5.05 11.48 -3.82
CA TYR A 93 4.33 12.65 -4.31
C TYR A 93 5.07 13.94 -3.96
N MET A 94 4.82 14.95 -4.78
CA MET A 94 5.36 16.29 -4.65
C MET A 94 4.30 17.26 -5.18
N THR A 95 4.28 18.51 -4.71
CA THR A 95 3.33 19.49 -5.25
C THR A 95 3.63 19.76 -6.73
N SER A 96 2.60 19.94 -7.54
CA SER A 96 2.76 20.20 -8.97
C SER A 96 3.64 21.43 -9.25
N GLU A 97 3.56 22.45 -8.39
CA GLU A 97 4.44 23.63 -8.47
C GLU A 97 5.91 23.27 -8.29
N ARG A 98 6.23 22.41 -7.31
CA ARG A 98 7.60 21.99 -7.05
C ARG A 98 8.13 21.10 -8.18
N VAL A 99 7.31 20.20 -8.72
CA VAL A 99 7.69 19.38 -9.88
C VAL A 99 8.00 20.27 -11.09
N LYS A 100 7.18 21.29 -11.35
CA LYS A 100 7.41 22.23 -12.46
C LYS A 100 8.64 23.11 -12.27
N ALA A 101 8.90 23.55 -11.05
CA ALA A 101 10.05 24.40 -10.73
C ALA A 101 11.38 23.61 -10.65
N HIS A 102 11.31 22.31 -10.34
CA HIS A 102 12.47 21.43 -10.13
C HIS A 102 12.28 20.06 -10.80
N PRO A 103 12.06 20.00 -12.12
CA PRO A 103 11.82 18.73 -12.83
C PRO A 103 13.01 17.76 -12.70
N GLU A 104 14.24 18.25 -12.56
CA GLU A 104 15.43 17.45 -12.32
C GLU A 104 15.40 16.74 -10.96
N THR A 105 14.78 17.34 -9.95
CA THR A 105 14.60 16.71 -8.64
C THR A 105 13.60 15.56 -8.74
N ALA A 106 12.47 15.79 -9.42
CA ALA A 106 11.49 14.73 -9.69
C ALA A 106 12.09 13.58 -10.50
N GLN A 107 12.88 13.89 -11.53
CA GLN A 107 13.56 12.87 -12.33
C GLN A 107 14.55 12.05 -11.50
N ARG A 108 15.43 12.68 -10.71
CA ARG A 108 16.39 11.96 -9.87
C ARG A 108 15.73 11.05 -8.83
N LEU A 109 14.58 11.47 -8.29
CA LEU A 109 13.77 10.61 -7.42
C LEU A 109 13.24 9.41 -8.20
N ALA A 110 12.62 9.62 -9.37
CA ALA A 110 12.14 8.54 -10.23
C ALA A 110 13.26 7.55 -10.60
N ASP A 111 14.43 8.06 -11.01
CA ASP A 111 15.61 7.24 -11.31
C ASP A 111 16.02 6.37 -10.10
N GLY A 112 16.07 6.96 -8.91
CA GLY A 112 16.42 6.26 -7.67
C GLY A 112 15.42 5.14 -7.33
N PHE A 113 14.12 5.42 -7.43
CA PHE A 113 13.08 4.43 -7.13
C PHE A 113 13.01 3.33 -8.19
N VAL A 114 13.12 3.66 -9.48
CA VAL A 114 13.16 2.65 -10.56
C VAL A 114 14.38 1.75 -10.43
N ARG A 115 15.56 2.30 -10.13
CA ARG A 115 16.77 1.51 -9.84
C ARG A 115 16.59 0.61 -8.63
N THR A 116 15.95 1.11 -7.57
CA THR A 116 15.63 0.31 -6.38
C THR A 116 14.67 -0.84 -6.74
N LEU A 117 13.60 -0.58 -7.49
CA LEU A 117 12.66 -1.63 -7.91
C LEU A 117 13.36 -2.70 -8.75
N ARG A 118 14.22 -2.30 -9.70
CA ARG A 118 15.05 -3.25 -10.47
C ARG A 118 15.94 -4.10 -9.55
N PHE A 119 16.59 -3.48 -8.56
CA PHE A 119 17.40 -4.20 -7.57
C PHE A 119 16.56 -5.20 -6.79
N LEU A 120 15.37 -4.82 -6.30
CA LEU A 120 14.47 -5.72 -5.58
C LEU A 120 14.01 -6.90 -6.45
N HIS A 121 13.83 -6.70 -7.77
CA HIS A 121 13.41 -7.77 -8.69
C HIS A 121 14.53 -8.72 -9.08
N SER A 122 15.79 -8.28 -9.00
CA SER A 122 16.95 -9.06 -9.44
C SER A 122 17.73 -9.72 -8.31
N HIS A 123 17.33 -9.52 -7.04
CA HIS A 123 18.02 -10.05 -5.87
C HIS A 123 17.08 -10.86 -4.98
N SER A 124 17.65 -11.86 -4.31
CA SER A 124 16.96 -12.60 -3.26
C SER A 124 16.67 -11.73 -2.04
N PRO A 125 15.64 -12.07 -1.23
CA PRO A 125 15.38 -11.40 0.04
C PRO A 125 16.60 -11.35 0.97
N GLU A 126 17.44 -12.39 0.95
CA GLU A 126 18.68 -12.47 1.71
C GLU A 126 19.73 -11.44 1.23
N GLU A 127 19.91 -11.29 -0.08
CA GLU A 127 20.81 -10.28 -0.67
C GLU A 127 20.31 -8.86 -0.39
N ILE A 128 18.99 -8.64 -0.46
CA ILE A 128 18.37 -7.36 -0.12
C ILE A 128 18.61 -7.05 1.36
N LEU A 129 18.36 -8.00 2.27
CA LEU A 129 18.63 -7.82 3.69
C LEU A 129 20.12 -7.55 3.96
N ALA A 130 21.04 -8.15 3.20
CA ALA A 130 22.48 -7.94 3.38
C ALA A 130 22.90 -6.47 3.18
N VAL A 131 22.18 -5.70 2.35
CA VAL A 131 22.46 -4.27 2.13
C VAL A 131 21.65 -3.33 3.02
N ILE A 132 20.66 -3.85 3.76
CA ILE A 132 19.87 -3.06 4.71
C ILE A 132 20.73 -2.80 5.97
N PRO A 133 20.92 -1.52 6.36
CA PRO A 133 21.70 -1.16 7.54
C PRO A 133 21.13 -1.79 8.81
N PHE A 134 22.02 -2.13 9.75
CA PHE A 134 21.61 -2.74 11.02
C PHE A 134 20.66 -1.85 11.82
N GLU A 135 20.82 -0.54 11.72
CA GLU A 135 19.97 0.48 12.35
C GLU A 135 18.52 0.41 11.83
N ILE A 136 18.32 -0.13 10.63
CA ILE A 136 17.00 -0.35 10.01
C ILE A 136 16.50 -1.77 10.26
N SER A 137 17.35 -2.79 10.09
CA SER A 137 16.92 -4.19 10.26
C SER A 137 16.70 -4.60 11.73
N GLY A 138 17.34 -3.88 12.66
CA GLY A 138 17.36 -4.22 14.08
C GLY A 138 18.13 -5.51 14.39
N PRO A 139 18.10 -5.95 15.67
CA PRO A 139 18.87 -7.10 16.15
C PRO A 139 18.32 -8.45 15.68
N ASP A 140 17.01 -8.57 15.46
CA ASP A 140 16.38 -9.80 14.99
C ASP A 140 16.27 -9.83 13.46
N ARG A 141 17.39 -10.10 12.81
CA ARG A 141 17.47 -10.18 11.34
C ARG A 141 16.64 -11.31 10.75
N ALA A 142 16.37 -12.38 11.51
CA ALA A 142 15.54 -13.48 11.04
C ALA A 142 14.06 -13.08 10.97
N ALA A 143 13.56 -12.38 12.00
CA ALA A 143 12.23 -11.79 11.98
C ALA A 143 12.10 -10.75 10.86
N TYR A 144 13.11 -9.90 10.67
CA TYR A 144 13.12 -8.93 9.58
C TYR A 144 13.08 -9.61 8.20
N LEU A 145 13.90 -10.65 7.98
CA LEU A 145 13.90 -11.42 6.73
C LEU A 145 12.53 -12.03 6.43
N LYS A 146 11.84 -12.53 7.46
CA LYS A 146 10.49 -13.08 7.30
C LYS A 146 9.51 -12.00 6.81
N VAL A 147 9.49 -10.84 7.45
CA VAL A 147 8.64 -9.71 7.04
C VAL A 147 9.01 -9.23 5.64
N LEU A 148 10.30 -9.09 5.34
CA LEU A 148 10.78 -8.68 4.02
C LEU A 148 10.28 -9.62 2.92
N LYS A 149 10.33 -10.94 3.15
CA LYS A 149 9.80 -11.94 2.21
C LYS A 149 8.30 -11.79 1.97
N GLU A 150 7.55 -11.48 3.01
CA GLU A 150 6.10 -11.25 2.94
C GLU A 150 5.77 -9.95 2.20
N GLU A 151 6.61 -8.91 2.31
CA GLU A 151 6.33 -7.59 1.73
C GLU A 151 6.85 -7.38 0.31
N LEU A 152 7.91 -8.08 -0.10
CA LEU A 152 8.51 -7.94 -1.44
C LEU A 152 7.52 -8.04 -2.61
N PRO A 153 6.53 -8.95 -2.59
CA PRO A 153 5.51 -9.02 -3.65
C PRO A 153 4.72 -7.72 -3.88
N MET A 154 4.59 -6.85 -2.86
CA MET A 154 3.93 -5.54 -3.02
C MET A 154 4.70 -4.62 -3.98
N PHE A 155 6.02 -4.80 -4.11
CA PHE A 155 6.90 -4.01 -4.95
C PHE A 155 7.10 -4.60 -6.35
N GLY A 156 6.18 -5.45 -6.83
CA GLY A 156 6.29 -6.14 -8.12
C GLY A 156 6.11 -5.26 -9.38
N GLY A 157 5.85 -3.96 -9.23
CA GLY A 157 5.70 -3.01 -10.35
C GLY A 157 7.03 -2.38 -10.78
N ASP A 158 7.02 -1.70 -11.92
CA ASP A 158 8.17 -0.97 -12.48
C ASP A 158 8.24 0.50 -12.03
N GLY A 159 7.32 0.92 -11.16
CA GLY A 159 7.20 2.28 -10.64
C GLY A 159 6.12 3.11 -11.35
N ARG A 160 5.56 2.64 -12.46
CA ARG A 160 4.46 3.35 -13.13
C ARG A 160 3.17 3.25 -12.32
N MET A 161 2.38 4.33 -12.33
CA MET A 161 0.99 4.27 -11.93
C MET A 161 0.24 3.33 -12.88
N PRO A 162 -0.37 2.23 -12.39
CA PRO A 162 -1.08 1.31 -13.26
C PRO A 162 -2.33 1.95 -13.88
N ALA A 163 -2.61 1.63 -15.14
CA ALA A 163 -3.79 2.14 -15.84
C ALA A 163 -5.08 1.81 -15.06
N GLY A 164 -5.93 2.82 -14.85
CA GLY A 164 -7.20 2.69 -14.16
C GLY A 164 -7.10 2.63 -12.63
N ALA A 165 -5.90 2.53 -12.05
CA ALA A 165 -5.75 2.37 -10.60
C ALA A 165 -6.08 3.65 -9.83
N ALA A 166 -5.63 4.80 -10.34
CA ALA A 166 -5.95 6.11 -9.75
C ALA A 166 -7.46 6.39 -9.80
N GLU A 167 -8.15 6.00 -10.88
CA GLU A 167 -9.60 6.14 -11.03
C GLU A 167 -10.37 5.28 -10.04
N GLN A 168 -9.86 4.09 -9.72
CA GLN A 168 -10.50 3.18 -8.78
C GLN A 168 -10.37 3.67 -7.34
N GLU A 169 -9.18 4.13 -6.94
CA GLU A 169 -9.00 4.80 -5.66
C GLU A 169 -9.88 6.06 -5.56
N TRP A 170 -9.92 6.88 -6.61
CA TRP A 170 -10.79 8.05 -6.66
C TRP A 170 -12.27 7.71 -6.44
N ARG A 171 -12.80 6.64 -7.06
CA ARG A 171 -14.19 6.20 -6.83
C ARG A 171 -14.46 5.92 -5.35
N VAL A 172 -13.58 5.16 -4.68
CA VAL A 172 -13.70 4.87 -3.24
C VAL A 172 -13.65 6.17 -2.42
N LEU A 173 -12.72 7.07 -2.74
CA LEU A 173 -12.58 8.34 -2.03
C LEU A 173 -13.79 9.25 -2.20
N THR A 174 -14.45 9.25 -3.37
CA THR A 174 -15.63 10.08 -3.63
C THR A 174 -16.89 9.65 -2.88
N GLU A 175 -16.99 8.38 -2.51
CA GLU A 175 -18.08 7.89 -1.64
C GLU A 175 -17.95 8.45 -0.22
N PHE A 176 -16.71 8.60 0.27
CA PHE A 176 -16.45 9.16 1.60
C PHE A 176 -16.40 10.69 1.61
N LYS A 177 -15.87 11.30 0.55
CA LYS A 177 -15.71 12.75 0.38
C LYS A 177 -16.28 13.18 -0.99
N PRO A 178 -17.58 13.51 -1.06
CA PRO A 178 -18.23 13.88 -2.32
C PRO A 178 -17.57 15.07 -3.05
N ASP A 179 -16.90 15.96 -2.31
CA ASP A 179 -16.11 17.07 -2.86
C ASP A 179 -15.01 16.62 -3.83
N TYR A 180 -14.52 15.38 -3.74
CA TYR A 180 -13.53 14.86 -4.66
C TYR A 180 -14.09 14.54 -6.05
N LYS A 181 -15.41 14.59 -6.26
CA LYS A 181 -16.01 14.41 -7.60
C LYS A 181 -15.54 15.46 -8.61
N ARG A 182 -15.04 16.61 -8.13
CA ARG A 182 -14.46 17.68 -8.97
C ARG A 182 -13.00 17.44 -9.36
N VAL A 183 -12.34 16.45 -8.77
CA VAL A 183 -10.92 16.15 -9.04
C VAL A 183 -10.82 15.53 -10.42
N LYS A 184 -9.89 16.05 -11.23
CA LYS A 184 -9.50 15.45 -12.49
C LYS A 184 -8.37 14.45 -12.23
N VAL A 185 -8.71 13.17 -12.16
CA VAL A 185 -7.77 12.09 -11.80
C VAL A 185 -6.52 12.07 -12.69
N ALA A 186 -6.67 12.33 -14.00
CA ALA A 186 -5.53 12.39 -14.92
C ALA A 186 -4.51 13.49 -14.59
N GLU A 187 -4.88 14.49 -13.78
CA GLU A 187 -3.98 15.56 -13.33
C GLU A 187 -3.34 15.25 -11.96
N THR A 188 -3.64 14.11 -11.33
CA THR A 188 -3.14 13.75 -9.98
C THR A 188 -1.89 12.88 -10.00
N TYR A 189 -1.46 12.40 -11.18
CA TYR A 189 -0.24 11.63 -11.33
C TYR A 189 0.39 11.83 -12.72
N THR A 190 1.66 11.47 -12.88
CA THR A 190 2.33 11.38 -14.17
C THR A 190 3.26 10.18 -14.18
N ASN A 191 3.40 9.52 -15.34
CA ASN A 191 4.39 8.46 -15.57
C ASN A 191 5.63 8.97 -16.33
N GLU A 192 5.67 10.25 -16.74
CA GLU A 192 6.73 10.79 -17.61
C GLU A 192 8.13 10.57 -17.03
N PHE A 193 8.33 10.86 -15.74
CA PHE A 193 9.63 10.68 -15.09
C PHE A 193 10.04 9.20 -14.98
N VAL A 194 9.06 8.32 -14.72
CA VAL A 194 9.28 6.87 -14.66
C VAL A 194 9.60 6.31 -16.04
N ASP A 195 8.89 6.78 -17.08
CA ASP A 195 9.13 6.39 -18.47
C ASP A 195 10.54 6.76 -18.93
N VAL A 196 11.01 7.96 -18.56
CA VAL A 196 12.40 8.38 -18.81
C VAL A 196 13.39 7.51 -18.04
N ALA A 197 13.15 7.27 -16.75
CA ALA A 197 14.02 6.42 -15.92
C ALA A 197 14.12 4.98 -16.44
N ILE A 198 13.03 4.47 -17.02
CA ILE A 198 12.99 3.13 -17.61
C ILE A 198 13.68 3.10 -18.98
N GLY A 199 13.43 4.09 -19.83
CA GLY A 199 14.01 4.19 -21.17
C GLY A 199 15.49 4.57 -21.19
N GLY A 200 15.96 5.29 -20.16
CA GLY A 200 17.37 5.55 -19.91
C GLY A 200 18.06 4.27 -19.45
N ARG A 201 18.70 3.54 -20.37
CA ARG A 201 19.65 2.47 -20.01
C ARG A 201 20.67 3.04 -19.02
N ASP A 202 20.91 2.31 -17.94
CA ASP A 202 21.81 2.66 -16.84
C ASP A 202 23.11 3.29 -17.38
N VAL A 203 23.23 4.60 -17.22
CA VAL A 203 24.50 5.31 -17.40
C VAL A 203 25.03 5.54 -16.00
N HIS A 204 26.09 4.79 -15.69
CA HIS A 204 26.93 4.78 -14.46
C HIS A 204 26.72 3.61 -13.51
#